data_AF-A0A840FZQ8-F1
#
_entry.id   AF-A0A840FZQ8-F1
#
_cell.length_a   1.000
_cell.length_b   1.000
_cell.length_c   1.000
_cell.angle_alpha   90.00
_cell.angle_beta   90.00
_cell.angle_gamma   90.00
#
_symmetry.space_group_name_H-M   'P 1'
#
loop_
_entity.id
_entity.type
_entity.pdbx_description
1 polymer ?
#
loop_
_entity_poly.entity_id
_entity_poly.type
_entity_poly.pdbx_seq_one_letter_code
_entity_poly.pdbx_strand_id
1 'polypeptide(L)' 'MTCESGSEVAADAALAQEAGAQFPGGPPVNRIRVVFAHDESQLFTNHIIWIADWLKEIPSAVVYDDVGKCLW' A
#
# COMPACT_ATOMS: atom_id res chain seq x y z
N MET A 1 6.54 -2.11 -9.75
CA MET A 1 6.47 -2.98 -8.55
C MET A 1 7.88 -3.21 -8.06
N THR A 2 8.17 -2.87 -6.81
CA THR A 2 9.49 -3.06 -6.19
C THR A 2 9.32 -3.85 -4.90
N CYS A 3 10.24 -4.78 -4.65
CA CYS A 3 10.37 -5.45 -3.36
C CYS A 3 11.33 -4.59 -2.51
N GLU A 4 10.83 -4.09 -1.39
CA GLU A 4 11.59 -3.22 -0.48
C GLU A 4 11.80 -3.92 0.85
N SER A 5 12.93 -3.61 1.52
CA SER A 5 13.32 -4.19 2.81
C SER A 5 14.14 -3.17 3.62
N GLY A 6 14.26 -3.36 4.92
CA GLY A 6 15.14 -2.52 5.78
C GLY A 6 14.40 -1.40 6.51
N SER A 7 15.12 -0.33 6.86
CA SER A 7 14.62 0.73 7.77
C SER A 7 13.38 1.45 7.24
N GLU A 8 13.26 1.62 5.92
CA GLU A 8 12.10 2.27 5.29
C GLU A 8 10.83 1.43 5.47
N VAL A 9 10.93 0.11 5.36
CA VAL A 9 9.79 -0.80 5.58
C VAL A 9 9.36 -0.79 7.05
N ALA A 10 10.32 -0.76 7.97
CA ALA A 10 10.02 -0.64 9.40
C ALA A 10 9.37 0.70 9.77
N ALA A 11 9.84 1.81 9.18
CA ALA A 11 9.26 3.13 9.39
C ALA A 11 7.82 3.20 8.87
N ASP A 12 7.57 2.69 7.66
CA ASP A 12 6.24 2.71 7.07
C ASP A 12 5.28 1.75 7.79
N ALA A 13 5.77 0.61 8.29
CA ALA A 13 4.97 -0.27 9.15
C ALA A 13 4.59 0.41 10.48
N ALA A 14 5.49 1.22 11.07
CA ALA A 14 5.17 1.99 12.27
C ALA A 14 4.09 3.05 11.97
N LEU A 15 4.22 3.79 10.85
CA LEU A 15 3.19 4.74 10.40
C LEU A 15 1.84 4.06 10.13
N ALA A 16 1.85 2.88 9.52
CA ALA A 16 0.64 2.10 9.31
C ALA A 16 -0.01 1.65 10.64
N GLN A 17 0.79 1.23 11.63
CA GLN A 17 0.30 0.89 12.97
C GLN A 17 -0.31 2.11 13.68
N GLU A 18 0.33 3.28 13.59
CA GLU A 18 -0.22 4.55 14.11
C GLU A 18 -1.56 4.90 13.44
N ALA A 19 -1.73 4.56 12.16
CA ALA A 19 -2.98 4.71 11.42
C ALA A 19 -4.01 3.59 11.69
N GLY A 20 -3.70 2.60 12.53
CA GLY A 20 -4.62 1.53 12.95
C GLY A 20 -4.46 0.20 12.21
N ALA A 21 -3.48 0.05 11.33
CA ALA A 21 -3.19 -1.22 10.67
C ALA A 21 -2.71 -2.28 11.69
N GLN A 22 -3.17 -3.52 11.51
CA GLN A 22 -2.76 -4.64 12.35
C GLN A 22 -1.83 -5.57 11.56
N PHE A 23 -0.70 -5.91 12.16
CA PHE A 23 0.24 -6.89 11.60
C PHE A 23 0.34 -8.10 12.55
N PRO A 24 -0.45 -9.17 12.32
CA PRO A 24 -0.39 -10.38 13.13
C PRO A 24 0.99 -11.01 12.99
N GLY A 25 1.75 -11.07 14.10
CA GLY A 25 3.14 -11.56 14.10
C GLY A 25 4.21 -10.47 14.03
N GLY A 26 3.82 -9.19 14.06
CA GLY A 26 4.73 -8.05 14.09
C GLY A 26 4.89 -7.36 12.73
N PRO A 27 5.59 -6.20 12.69
CA PRO A 27 5.77 -5.42 11.48
C PRO A 27 6.41 -6.23 10.34
N PRO A 28 5.96 -6.06 9.09
CA PRO A 28 6.58 -6.72 7.95
C PRO A 28 8.05 -6.28 7.78
N VAL A 29 8.93 -7.24 7.50
CA VAL A 29 10.35 -6.97 7.19
C VAL A 29 10.61 -6.70 5.71
N ASN A 30 9.67 -7.13 4.86
CA ASN A 30 9.66 -6.91 3.41
C ASN A 30 8.28 -6.42 3.00
N ARG A 31 8.21 -5.62 1.93
CA ARG A 31 6.93 -5.25 1.30
C ARG A 31 7.01 -5.22 -0.21
N ILE A 32 5.84 -5.27 -0.84
CA ILE A 32 5.66 -4.95 -2.25
C ILE A 32 5.04 -3.57 -2.34
N ARG A 33 5.73 -2.64 -3.02
CA ARG A 33 5.19 -1.31 -3.32
C ARG A 33 4.69 -1.25 -4.76
N VAL A 34 3.45 -0.83 -4.92
CA VAL A 34 2.82 -0.53 -6.21
C VAL A 34 2.51 0.96 -6.24
N VAL A 35 3.17 1.69 -7.13
CA VAL A 35 2.94 3.12 -7.34
C VAL A 35 2.34 3.28 -8.73
N PHE A 36 1.19 3.93 -8.80
CA PHE A 36 0.58 4.29 -10.08
C PHE A 36 1.05 5.69 -10.45
N ALA A 37 1.48 5.87 -11.71
CA ALA A 37 1.67 7.21 -12.24
C ALA A 37 0.32 7.91 -12.39
N HIS A 38 0.33 9.25 -12.40
CA HIS A 38 -0.88 10.01 -12.65
C HIS A 38 -1.41 9.67 -14.06
N ASP A 39 -2.63 9.15 -14.14
CA ASP A 39 -3.27 8.74 -15.39
C ASP A 39 -4.16 9.87 -15.93
N GLU A 40 -3.53 10.92 -16.45
CA GLU A 40 -4.22 12.09 -17.02
C GLU A 40 -5.23 11.70 -18.12
N SER A 41 -4.91 10.64 -18.86
CA SER A 41 -5.70 10.14 -19.98
C SER A 41 -6.86 9.22 -19.58
N GLN A 42 -6.90 8.80 -18.30
CA GLN A 42 -7.83 7.80 -17.75
C GLN A 42 -7.80 6.42 -18.45
N LEU A 43 -6.78 6.14 -19.26
CA LEU A 43 -6.67 4.88 -20.01
C LEU A 43 -6.45 3.67 -19.10
N PHE A 44 -5.82 3.89 -17.95
CA PHE A 44 -5.47 2.86 -16.98
C PHE A 44 -6.37 2.89 -15.75
N THR A 45 -7.28 3.86 -15.64
CA THR A 45 -8.16 4.04 -14.48
C THR A 45 -8.91 2.75 -14.12
N ASN A 46 -9.46 2.03 -15.10
CA ASN A 46 -10.12 0.75 -14.85
C ASN A 46 -9.16 -0.31 -14.28
N HIS A 47 -7.90 -0.34 -14.73
CA HIS A 47 -6.88 -1.26 -14.22
C HIS A 47 -6.44 -0.87 -12.80
N ILE A 48 -6.31 0.44 -12.52
CA ILE A 48 -5.98 0.95 -11.18
C ILE A 48 -7.09 0.57 -10.19
N ILE A 49 -8.36 0.79 -10.56
CA ILE A 49 -9.51 0.40 -9.74
C ILE A 49 -9.49 -1.12 -9.50
N TRP A 50 -9.29 -1.91 -10.55
CA TRP A 50 -9.25 -3.37 -10.44
C TRP A 50 -8.13 -3.85 -9.50
N ILE A 51 -6.91 -3.31 -9.63
CA ILE A 51 -5.79 -3.66 -8.74
C ILE A 51 -6.09 -3.21 -7.30
N ALA A 52 -6.64 -2.01 -7.11
CA ALA A 52 -6.98 -1.51 -5.78
C ALA A 52 -8.04 -2.38 -5.09
N ASP A 53 -9.06 -2.82 -5.83
CA ASP A 53 -10.07 -3.75 -5.32
C ASP A 53 -9.49 -5.13 -5.01
N TRP A 54 -8.62 -5.66 -5.87
CA TRP A 54 -7.91 -6.91 -5.59
C TRP A 54 -7.01 -6.81 -4.34
N LEU A 55 -6.32 -5.68 -4.14
CA LEU A 55 -5.50 -5.46 -2.95
C LEU A 55 -6.32 -5.45 -1.66
N LYS A 56 -7.59 -5.00 -1.67
CA LYS A 56 -8.48 -5.07 -0.50
C LYS A 56 -8.75 -6.51 -0.05
N GLU A 57 -8.64 -7.49 -0.94
CA GLU A 57 -8.84 -8.90 -0.62
C GLU A 57 -7.65 -9.49 0.18
N ILE A 58 -6.53 -8.76 0.25
CA ILE A 58 -5.33 -9.17 0.99
C ILE A 58 -5.38 -8.52 2.39
N PRO A 59 -5.58 -9.29 3.48
CA PRO A 59 -5.81 -8.71 4.82
C PRO A 59 -4.67 -7.84 5.36
N SER A 60 -3.45 -8.02 4.86
CA SER A 60 -2.26 -7.27 5.28
C SER A 60 -1.90 -6.13 4.32
N ALA A 61 -2.69 -5.89 3.28
CA ALA A 61 -2.47 -4.78 2.37
C ALA A 61 -3.00 -3.48 2.99
N VAL A 62 -2.17 -2.44 2.95
CA VAL A 62 -2.54 -1.09 3.37
C VAL A 62 -2.43 -0.20 2.14
N VAL A 63 -3.46 0.61 1.89
CA VAL A 63 -3.48 1.49 0.71
C VAL A 63 -3.60 2.94 1.15
N TYR A 64 -2.77 3.77 0.55
CA TYR A 64 -2.75 5.20 0.77
C TYR A 64 -3.17 5.93 -0.51
N ASP A 65 -3.82 7.08 -0.36
CA ASP A 65 -3.99 8.00 -1.48
C ASP A 65 -2.70 8.81 -1.75
N ASP A 66 -2.76 9.66 -2.77
CA ASP A 66 -1.65 10.50 -3.22
C ASP A 66 -1.22 11.56 -2.19
N VAL A 67 -2.07 11.88 -1.21
CA VAL A 67 -1.75 12.79 -0.10
C VAL A 67 -1.33 12.05 1.18
N GLY A 68 -1.16 10.73 1.11
CA GLY A 68 -0.65 9.91 2.22
C GLY A 68 -1.72 9.54 3.26
N LYS A 69 -3.00 9.72 2.95
CA LYS A 69 -4.09 9.28 3.81
C LYS A 69 -4.34 7.80 3.59
N CYS A 70 -4.35 7.05 4.69
CA CYS A 70 -4.75 5.64 4.67
C CYS A 70 -6.23 5.53 4.25
N LEU A 71 -6.49 4.74 3.20
CA LEU A 71 -7.83 4.45 2.70
C LEU A 71 -8.42 3.19 3.36
N TRP A 72 -7.58 2.19 3.62
CA TRP A 72 -7.89 0.96 4.36
C TRP A 72 -6.61 0.28 4.85
#